data_AF-A0A7W0K5A7-F1
#
_entry.id   AF-A0A7W0K5A7-F1
#
_cell.length_a   1.000
_cell.length_b   1.000
_cell.length_c   1.000
_cell.angle_alpha   90.00
_cell.angle_beta   90.00
_cell.angle_gamma   90.00
#
_symmetry.space_group_name_H-M   'P 1'
#
loop_
_entity.id
_entity.type
_entity.pdbx_description
1 polymer ?
#
loop_
_entity_poly.entity_id
_entity_poly.type
_entity_poly.pdbx_seq_one_letter_code
_entity_poly.pdbx_strand_id
1 'polypeptide(L)'
;MGVGRSGDEHLRDWADLHRTEAPTGFVGGWLRAAAAVARPMARAGISPNSVTVAALAMALAAVGLANVPGWWGPAAACAAVILSGLLDSLDGAVAVQAARP
;
A
#
# COMPACT_ATOMS: atom_id res chain seq x y z
N MET A 1 4.82 27.61 12.25
CA MET A 1 3.97 26.50 12.71
C MET A 1 4.11 25.37 11.70
N GLY A 2 4.73 24.27 12.12
CA GLY A 2 5.46 23.34 11.24
C GLY A 2 4.61 22.44 10.34
N VAL A 3 5.21 22.10 9.21
CA VAL A 3 4.75 21.17 8.18
C VAL A 3 4.62 19.74 8.77
N GLY A 4 3.42 19.34 9.20
CA GLY A 4 3.09 17.97 9.65
C GLY A 4 1.86 17.35 8.97
N ARG A 5 1.32 18.00 7.94
CA ARG A 5 -0.05 17.85 7.41
C ARG A 5 -0.24 16.75 6.35
N SER A 6 0.21 15.52 6.60
CA SER A 6 0.15 14.48 5.56
C SER A 6 -0.11 13.10 6.11
N GLY A 7 0.89 12.56 6.80
CA GLY A 7 0.81 11.22 7.35
C GLY A 7 -0.15 11.17 8.53
N ASP A 8 -0.14 12.19 9.39
CA ASP A 8 -1.00 12.25 10.57
C ASP A 8 -2.48 12.41 10.21
N GLU A 9 -2.77 13.15 9.14
CA GLU A 9 -4.13 13.33 8.63
C GLU A 9 -4.63 12.01 8.02
N HIS A 10 -3.81 11.37 7.18
CA HIS A 10 -4.12 10.05 6.62
C HIS A 10 -4.39 8.98 7.69
N LEU A 11 -3.62 8.97 8.79
CA LEU A 11 -3.84 8.03 9.89
C LEU A 11 -5.17 8.25 10.60
N ARG A 12 -5.59 9.50 10.79
CA ARG A 12 -6.91 9.81 11.38
C ARG A 12 -8.03 9.38 10.45
N ASP A 13 -7.92 9.73 9.17
CA ASP A 13 -8.95 9.39 8.18
C ASP A 13 -9.09 7.87 8.01
N TRP A 14 -7.98 7.14 8.02
CA TRP A 14 -7.98 5.68 8.02
C TRP A 14 -8.66 5.11 9.28
N ALA A 15 -8.35 5.66 10.45
CA ALA A 15 -8.88 5.21 11.73
C ALA A 15 -10.39 5.49 11.85
N ASP A 16 -10.85 6.65 11.39
CA ASP A 16 -12.27 7.01 11.33
C ASP A 16 -13.05 6.03 10.45
N LEU A 17 -12.49 5.66 9.28
CA LEU A 17 -13.11 4.71 8.36
C LEU A 17 -13.23 3.30 8.96
N HIS A 18 -12.24 2.90 9.75
CA HIS A 18 -12.21 1.59 10.43
C HIS A 18 -12.86 1.62 11.82
N ARG A 19 -13.33 2.79 12.29
CA ARG A 19 -13.86 3.02 13.63
C ARG A 19 -12.91 2.55 14.74
N THR A 20 -11.62 2.82 14.57
CA THR A 20 -10.57 2.51 15.54
C THR A 20 -9.86 3.78 15.99
N GLU A 21 -9.00 3.67 17.00
CA GLU A 21 -8.02 4.73 17.28
C GLU A 21 -6.95 4.79 16.18
N ALA A 22 -6.31 5.95 16.05
CA ALA A 22 -5.22 6.14 15.09
C ALA A 22 -4.05 5.21 15.42
N PRO A 23 -3.63 4.33 14.49
CA PRO A 23 -2.60 3.36 14.79
C PRO A 23 -1.24 4.04 15.00
N THR A 24 -0.50 3.54 15.98
CA THR A 24 0.84 4.02 16.35
C THR A 24 1.90 2.96 16.09
N GLY A 25 3.18 3.29 16.36
CA GLY A 25 4.28 2.34 16.20
C GLY A 25 4.49 1.90 14.75
N PHE A 26 4.75 0.60 14.55
CA PHE A 26 5.05 0.03 13.23
C PHE A 26 3.93 0.22 12.22
N VAL A 27 2.68 -0.07 12.62
CA VAL A 27 1.50 0.07 11.75
C VAL A 27 1.26 1.52 11.38
N GLY A 28 1.42 2.45 12.34
CA GLY A 28 1.34 3.88 12.08
C GLY A 28 2.43 4.36 11.11
N GLY A 29 3.66 3.88 11.26
CA GLY A 29 4.77 4.16 10.34
C GLY A 29 4.52 3.62 8.92
N TRP A 30 4.00 2.39 8.82
CA TRP A 30 3.65 1.74 7.57
C TRP A 30 2.60 2.54 6.77
N LEU A 31 1.50 2.92 7.42
CA LEU A 31 0.43 3.71 6.78
C LEU A 31 0.92 5.09 6.35
N ARG A 32 1.83 5.72 7.09
CA ARG A 32 2.46 6.99 6.67
C ARG A 32 3.32 6.81 5.42
N ALA A 33 4.13 5.75 5.35
CA ALA A 33 4.94 5.44 4.18
C ALA A 33 4.05 5.14 2.96
N ALA A 34 2.98 4.37 3.16
CA ALA A 34 1.98 4.11 2.13
C ALA A 34 1.34 5.42 1.61
N ALA A 35 0.90 6.31 2.51
CA ALA A 35 0.35 7.61 2.12
C ALA A 35 1.35 8.48 1.35
N ALA A 36 2.64 8.43 1.71
CA ALA A 36 3.69 9.17 1.02
C ALA A 36 3.90 8.69 -0.43
N VAL A 37 3.76 7.39 -0.68
CA VAL A 37 3.88 6.78 -2.02
C VAL A 37 2.58 6.92 -2.82
N ALA A 38 1.41 6.81 -2.19
CA ALA A 38 0.12 6.98 -2.84
C ALA A 38 -0.08 8.41 -3.40
N ARG A 39 0.49 9.43 -2.75
CA ARG A 39 0.38 10.84 -3.17
C ARG A 39 0.91 11.13 -4.58
N PRO A 40 2.16 10.80 -4.94
CA PRO A 40 2.63 11.00 -6.31
C PRO A 40 1.85 10.15 -7.32
N MET A 41 1.40 8.95 -6.96
CA MET A 41 0.58 8.10 -7.84
C MET A 41 -0.78 8.72 -8.15
N ALA A 42 -1.47 9.23 -7.13
CA ALA A 42 -2.74 9.94 -7.30
C ALA A 42 -2.58 11.22 -8.13
N ARG A 43 -1.50 11.99 -7.93
CA ARG A 43 -1.18 13.16 -8.76
C ARG A 43 -0.89 12.80 -10.22
N ALA A 44 -0.36 11.61 -10.46
CA ALA A 44 -0.13 11.09 -11.81
C ALA A 44 -1.41 10.51 -12.47
N GLY A 45 -2.57 10.57 -11.79
CA GLY A 45 -3.84 10.06 -12.32
C GLY A 45 -3.93 8.53 -12.34
N ILE A 46 -3.06 7.84 -11.61
CA ILE A 46 -3.12 6.38 -11.50
C ILE A 46 -4.38 6.00 -10.70
N SER A 47 -5.26 5.21 -11.32
CA SER A 47 -6.48 4.77 -10.65
C SER A 47 -6.18 3.76 -9.53
N PRO A 48 -6.96 3.75 -8.43
CA PRO A 48 -6.86 2.71 -7.40
C PRO A 48 -6.91 1.30 -7.99
N ASN A 49 -7.82 1.06 -8.95
CA ASN A 49 -7.98 -0.24 -9.61
C ASN A 49 -6.70 -0.69 -10.33
N SER A 50 -5.93 0.23 -10.90
CA SER A 50 -4.65 -0.10 -11.53
C SER A 50 -3.62 -0.60 -10.51
N VAL A 51 -3.65 -0.05 -9.29
CA VAL A 51 -2.79 -0.49 -8.18
C VAL A 51 -3.24 -1.87 -7.69
N THR A 52 -4.54 -2.11 -7.56
CA THR A 52 -5.09 -3.44 -7.22
C THR A 52 -4.71 -4.50 -8.26
N VAL A 53 -4.80 -4.17 -9.55
CA VAL A 53 -4.38 -5.09 -10.64
C VAL A 53 -2.89 -5.38 -10.56
N ALA A 54 -2.07 -4.38 -10.24
CA ALA A 54 -0.63 -4.59 -10.05
C ALA A 54 -0.33 -5.48 -8.83
N ALA A 55 -1.06 -5.29 -7.71
CA ALA A 55 -0.97 -6.15 -6.54
C ALA A 55 -1.30 -7.61 -6.91
N LEU A 56 -2.43 -7.83 -7.59
CA LEU A 56 -2.85 -9.14 -8.07
C LEU A 56 -1.80 -9.79 -9.00
N ALA A 57 -1.23 -9.02 -9.92
CA ALA A 57 -0.18 -9.51 -10.81
C ALA A 57 1.05 -10.00 -10.04
N MET A 58 1.46 -9.29 -8.98
CA MET A 58 2.55 -9.72 -8.11
C MET A 58 2.21 -10.99 -7.33
N ALA A 59 0.98 -11.11 -6.81
CA ALA A 59 0.52 -12.31 -6.13
C ALA A 59 0.53 -13.54 -7.06
N LEU A 60 0.08 -13.39 -8.31
CA LEU A 60 0.12 -14.47 -9.31
C LEU A 60 1.55 -14.83 -9.73
N ALA A 61 2.43 -13.83 -9.88
CA ALA A 61 3.85 -14.06 -10.18
C ALA A 61 4.54 -14.87 -9.07
N ALA A 62 4.18 -14.62 -7.80
CA ALA A 62 4.73 -15.37 -6.66
C ALA A 62 4.47 -16.88 -6.76
N VAL A 63 3.31 -17.30 -7.30
CA VAL A 63 3.00 -18.73 -7.52
C VAL A 63 3.98 -19.35 -8.50
N GLY A 64 4.27 -18.66 -9.61
CA GLY A 64 5.27 -19.14 -10.58
C GLY A 64 6.68 -19.18 -9.98
N LEU A 65 7.09 -18.12 -9.29
CA LEU A 65 8.42 -18.00 -8.68
C LEU A 65 8.68 -19.07 -7.61
N ALA A 66 7.66 -19.45 -6.84
CA ALA A 66 7.79 -20.48 -5.81
C ALA A 66 8.14 -21.87 -6.39
N ASN A 67 7.80 -22.11 -7.66
CA ASN A 67 8.09 -23.37 -8.35
C ASN A 67 9.45 -23.38 -9.07
N VAL A 68 10.18 -22.26 -9.03
CA VAL A 68 11.48 -22.15 -9.67
C VAL A 68 12.54 -22.92 -8.87
N PRO A 69 13.33 -23.81 -9.50
CA PRO A 69 14.34 -24.60 -8.80
C PRO A 69 15.44 -23.74 -8.16
N GLY A 70 15.84 -24.13 -6.95
CA GLY A 70 16.87 -23.44 -6.17
C GLY A 70 16.30 -22.41 -5.21
N TRP A 71 17.14 -21.94 -4.28
CA TRP A 71 16.69 -21.10 -3.16
C TRP A 71 16.17 -19.71 -3.59
N TRP A 72 16.61 -19.22 -4.75
CA TRP A 72 16.26 -17.90 -5.27
C TRP A 72 14.80 -17.81 -5.73
N GLY A 73 14.18 -18.92 -6.16
CA GLY A 73 12.76 -18.98 -6.54
C GLY A 73 11.83 -18.63 -5.39
N PRO A 74 11.85 -19.40 -4.28
CA PRO A 74 11.11 -19.07 -3.07
C PRO A 74 11.43 -17.68 -2.50
N ALA A 75 12.70 -17.25 -2.53
CA ALA A 75 13.08 -15.92 -2.09
C ALA A 75 12.41 -14.82 -2.94
N ALA A 76 12.40 -14.97 -4.26
CA ALA A 76 11.71 -14.05 -5.17
C ALA A 76 10.19 -14.08 -4.98
N ALA A 77 9.60 -15.25 -4.70
CA ALA A 77 8.19 -15.38 -4.37
C ALA A 77 7.82 -14.62 -3.09
N CYS A 78 8.63 -14.71 -2.03
CA CYS A 78 8.43 -13.91 -0.82
C CYS A 78 8.50 -12.41 -1.10
N ALA A 79 9.47 -11.97 -1.90
CA ALA A 79 9.58 -10.56 -2.29
C ALA A 79 8.34 -10.09 -3.08
N ALA A 80 7.84 -10.91 -4.01
CA ALA A 80 6.62 -10.62 -4.78
C ALA A 80 5.37 -10.54 -3.89
N VAL A 81 5.23 -11.41 -2.89
CA VAL A 81 4.13 -11.35 -1.91
C VAL A 81 4.21 -10.09 -1.05
N ILE A 82 5.39 -9.72 -0.56
CA ILE A 82 5.58 -8.49 0.20
C ILE A 82 5.21 -7.27 -0.66
N LEU A 83 5.63 -7.26 -1.93
CA LEU A 83 5.28 -6.20 -2.86
C LEU A 83 3.78 -6.17 -3.18
N SER A 84 3.12 -7.32 -3.31
CA SER A 84 1.67 -7.42 -3.45
C SER A 84 0.96 -6.79 -2.26
N GLY A 85 1.33 -7.14 -1.02
CA GLY A 85 0.71 -6.59 0.19
C GLY A 85 0.96 -5.09 0.36
N LEU A 86 2.13 -4.61 -0.09
CA LEU A 86 2.43 -3.17 -0.19
C LEU A 86 1.48 -2.46 -1.16
N LEU A 87 1.31 -3.00 -2.37
CA LEU A 87 0.44 -2.41 -3.39
C LEU A 87 -1.04 -2.43 -2.97
N ASP A 88 -1.49 -3.51 -2.33
CA ASP A 88 -2.84 -3.63 -1.75
C ASP A 88 -3.06 -2.57 -0.66
N SER A 89 -2.08 -2.34 0.22
CA SER A 89 -2.16 -1.24 1.20
C SER A 89 -2.23 0.15 0.55
N LEU A 90 -1.65 0.31 -0.64
CA LEU A 90 -1.64 1.57 -1.39
C LEU A 90 -2.97 1.84 -2.09
N ASP A 91 -3.67 0.83 -2.59
CA ASP A 91 -4.92 1.03 -3.32
C ASP A 91 -6.01 1.66 -2.43
N GLY A 92 -6.13 1.20 -1.18
CA GLY A 92 -7.04 1.76 -0.19
C GLY A 92 -6.68 3.21 0.16
N ALA A 93 -5.38 3.53 0.23
CA ALA A 93 -4.91 4.88 0.46
C ALA A 93 -5.15 5.83 -0.73
N VAL A 94 -5.08 5.33 -1.97
CA VAL A 94 -5.43 6.09 -3.17
C VAL A 94 -6.95 6.27 -3.24
N ALA A 95 -7.75 5.24 -2.94
CA ALA A 95 -9.22 5.32 -2.94
C ALA A 95 -9.74 6.37 -1.95
N VAL A 96 -9.20 6.39 -0.72
CA VAL A 96 -9.56 7.40 0.31
C VAL A 96 -9.19 8.83 -0.12
N GLN A 97 -8.12 9.02 -0.90
CA GLN A 97 -7.73 10.34 -1.42
C GLN A 97 -8.54 10.75 -2.66
N ALA A 98 -8.87 9.81 -3.55
CA ALA A 98 -9.64 10.06 -4.76
C ALA A 98 -11.14 10.30 -4.47
N ALA A 99 -11.67 9.77 -3.35
CA ALA A 99 -13.05 9.97 -2.92
C ALA A 99 -13.30 11.32 -2.20
N ARG A 100 -12.28 12.17 -2.03
CA ARG A 100 -12.46 13.51 -1.44
C ARG A 100 -12.95 14.50 -2.50
N PRO A 101 -14.07 15.21 -2.26
CA PRO A 101 -14.60 16.23 -3.17
C PRO A 101 -13.72 17.50 -3.21
#